data_AF-A0A6M0BZX2-F1
#
_entry.id   AF-A0A6M0BZX2-F1
#
_cell.length_a   1.000
_cell.length_b   1.000
_cell.length_c   1.000
_cell.angle_alpha   90.00
_cell.angle_beta   90.00
_cell.angle_gamma   90.00
#
_symmetry.space_group_name_H-M   'P 1'
#
loop_
_entity.id
_entity.type
_entity.pdbx_description
1 polymer ?
#
loop_
_entity_poly.entity_id
_entity_poly.type
_entity_poly.pdbx_seq_one_letter_code
_entity_poly.pdbx_strand_id
1 'polypeptide(L)'
;MTNLFKNSKALLTLVSVSSVITTASVAQALTLKVEVENLGPDGGVALTPVWVGFHDGSFDSYNGGLPSEKGLERIAEDGNTMPISIDLLANKTYVQGGMSGVFDPT
;
A
#
# COMPACT_ATOMS: atom_id res chain seq x y z
N MET A 1 31.11 -46.53 -40.26
CA MET A 1 30.17 -47.25 -39.39
C MET A 1 30.95 -47.78 -38.20
N THR A 2 30.80 -47.16 -37.03
CA THR A 2 31.35 -47.64 -35.76
C THR A 2 30.19 -47.71 -34.78
N ASN A 3 29.86 -48.94 -34.39
CA ASN A 3 28.71 -49.34 -33.59
C ASN A 3 28.81 -48.84 -32.14
N LEU A 4 27.80 -48.08 -31.69
CA LEU A 4 27.57 -47.77 -30.28
C LEU A 4 26.28 -48.41 -29.74
N PHE A 5 25.87 -49.57 -30.27
CA PHE A 5 24.80 -50.41 -29.71
C PHE A 5 25.35 -51.44 -28.71
N LYS A 6 26.07 -51.02 -27.67
CA LYS A 6 26.61 -51.98 -26.67
C LYS A 6 26.11 -51.84 -25.24
N ASN A 7 25.34 -50.82 -24.90
CA ASN A 7 24.73 -50.69 -23.56
C ASN A 7 23.20 -50.66 -23.64
N SER A 8 22.61 -51.79 -24.05
CA SER A 8 21.17 -52.04 -24.09
C SER A 8 20.67 -52.56 -22.74
N LYS A 9 20.54 -51.69 -21.74
CA LYS A 9 19.61 -51.89 -20.61
C LYS A 9 19.04 -50.54 -20.18
N ALA A 10 17.71 -50.46 -20.23
CA ALA A 10 16.83 -49.39 -19.73
C ALA A 10 16.64 -48.13 -20.60
N LEU A 11 15.91 -48.34 -21.71
CA LEU A 11 14.76 -47.49 -22.06
C LEU A 11 13.90 -47.20 -20.81
N LEU A 12 13.31 -45.99 -20.72
CA LEU A 12 12.46 -45.41 -19.64
C LEU A 12 13.29 -44.56 -18.65
N THR A 13 13.26 -43.22 -18.72
CA THR A 13 12.13 -42.47 -18.16
C THR A 13 12.05 -41.06 -18.76
N LEU A 14 10.97 -40.86 -19.52
CA LEU A 14 10.12 -39.69 -19.59
C LEU A 14 10.77 -38.31 -19.38
N VAL A 15 10.87 -37.58 -20.49
CA VAL A 15 10.90 -36.11 -20.54
C VAL A 15 9.79 -35.56 -19.64
N SER A 16 10.15 -34.89 -18.53
CA SER A 16 9.25 -33.99 -17.82
C SER A 16 10.03 -32.84 -17.19
N VAL A 17 10.71 -32.04 -18.02
CA VAL A 17 10.90 -30.63 -17.65
C VAL A 17 9.52 -29.98 -17.80
N SER A 18 8.65 -30.14 -16.80
CA SER A 18 7.47 -29.31 -16.66
C SER A 18 7.97 -27.90 -16.33
N SER A 19 8.23 -27.11 -17.37
CA SER A 19 8.36 -25.67 -17.21
C SER A 19 7.01 -25.17 -16.74
N VAL A 20 6.89 -24.88 -15.43
CA VAL A 20 5.74 -24.16 -14.89
C VAL A 20 5.85 -22.76 -15.47
N ILE A 21 5.08 -22.49 -16.53
CA ILE A 21 4.89 -21.14 -17.02
C ILE A 21 4.06 -20.42 -15.95
N THR A 22 4.74 -19.71 -15.05
CA THR A 22 4.08 -18.76 -14.15
C THR A 22 3.49 -17.67 -15.03
N THR A 23 2.18 -17.68 -15.25
CA THR A 23 1.49 -16.54 -15.83
C THR A 23 1.64 -15.38 -14.86
N ALA A 24 2.43 -14.38 -15.24
CA ALA A 24 2.47 -13.12 -14.48
C ALA A 24 1.04 -12.54 -14.48
N SER A 25 0.44 -12.37 -13.30
CA SER A 25 -0.82 -11.65 -13.20
C SER A 25 -0.52 -10.19 -13.54
N VAL A 26 -1.08 -9.70 -14.65
CA VAL A 26 -1.08 -8.26 -14.90
C VAL A 26 -1.97 -7.60 -13.85
N ALA A 27 -1.40 -6.66 -13.08
CA ALA A 27 -2.20 -5.84 -12.18
C ALA A 27 -3.17 -5.02 -13.04
N GLN A 28 -4.47 -5.25 -12.87
CA GLN A 28 -5.50 -4.47 -13.55
C GLN A 28 -5.82 -3.27 -12.66
N ALA A 29 -5.60 -2.06 -13.17
CA ALA A 29 -6.05 -0.87 -12.48
C ALA A 29 -7.59 -0.85 -12.49
N LEU A 30 -8.19 -0.80 -11.30
CA LEU A 30 -9.62 -0.66 -11.14
C LEU A 30 -9.97 0.83 -11.01
N THR A 31 -10.90 1.31 -11.85
CA THR A 31 -11.47 2.64 -11.68
C THR A 31 -12.46 2.60 -10.52
N LEU A 32 -12.21 3.42 -9.50
CA LEU A 32 -13.09 3.56 -8.33
C LEU A 32 -13.77 4.92 -8.35
N LYS A 33 -15.05 4.93 -7.94
CA LYS A 33 -15.79 6.15 -7.62
C LYS A 33 -15.89 6.24 -6.11
N VAL A 34 -15.38 7.35 -5.54
CA VAL A 34 -15.50 7.64 -4.11
C VAL A 34 -16.49 8.78 -3.94
N GLU A 35 -17.58 8.52 -3.23
CA GLU A 35 -18.56 9.54 -2.85
C GLU A 35 -18.48 9.76 -1.35
N VAL A 36 -18.42 11.04 -0.96
CA VAL A 36 -18.46 11.46 0.43
C VAL A 36 -19.63 12.44 0.59
N GLU A 37 -20.55 12.08 1.48
CA GLU A 37 -21.75 12.86 1.80
C GLU A 37 -21.67 13.35 3.24
N ASN A 38 -21.97 14.64 3.47
CA ASN A 38 -22.12 15.18 4.81
C ASN A 38 -23.54 14.91 5.32
N LEU A 39 -23.69 13.96 6.24
CA LEU A 39 -24.96 13.62 6.90
C LEU A 39 -25.27 14.51 8.12
N GLY A 40 -24.54 15.62 8.29
CA GLY A 40 -24.80 16.61 9.31
C GLY A 40 -26.15 17.32 9.12
N PRO A 41 -26.74 17.87 10.19
CA PRO A 41 -27.98 18.65 10.08
C PRO A 41 -27.77 19.94 9.29
N ASP A 42 -28.86 20.53 8.80
CA ASP A 42 -28.83 21.86 8.18
C ASP A 42 -28.21 22.90 9.13
N GLY A 43 -27.27 23.68 8.62
CA GLY A 43 -26.50 24.63 9.42
C GLY A 43 -25.42 23.99 10.32
N GLY A 44 -25.16 22.69 10.16
CA GLY A 44 -24.07 21.97 10.81
C GLY A 44 -22.69 22.33 10.28
N VAL A 45 -21.68 21.56 10.69
CA VAL A 45 -20.27 21.80 10.31
C VAL A 45 -19.99 21.29 8.89
N ALA A 46 -19.25 22.06 8.11
CA ALA A 46 -18.76 21.63 6.80
C ALA A 46 -17.62 20.61 6.94
N LEU A 47 -17.52 19.68 5.99
CA LEU A 47 -16.35 18.82 5.89
C LEU A 47 -15.14 19.66 5.50
N THR A 48 -14.02 19.54 6.23
CA THR A 48 -12.71 20.02 5.76
C THR A 48 -12.36 19.29 4.45
N PRO A 49 -11.47 19.82 3.59
CA PRO A 49 -11.22 19.21 2.29
C PRO A 49 -10.98 17.72 2.39
N VAL A 50 -11.86 16.95 1.74
CA VAL A 50 -11.79 15.49 1.73
C VAL A 50 -10.56 15.07 0.92
N TRP A 51 -9.71 14.26 1.53
CA TRP A 51 -8.55 13.67 0.88
C TRP A 51 -8.72 12.16 0.74
N VAL A 52 -8.34 11.61 -0.42
CA VAL A 52 -8.41 10.19 -0.74
C VAL A 52 -7.05 9.74 -1.26
N GLY A 53 -6.49 8.70 -0.65
CA GLY A 53 -5.25 8.06 -1.08
C GLY A 53 -5.40 6.54 -1.14
N PHE A 54 -4.95 5.92 -2.23
CA PHE A 54 -4.92 4.46 -2.37
C PHE A 54 -3.49 3.96 -2.14
N HIS A 55 -3.32 2.96 -1.27
CA HIS A 55 -2.02 2.36 -0.93
C HIS A 55 -2.16 0.84 -0.74
N ASP A 56 -1.04 0.13 -0.77
CA ASP A 56 -0.95 -1.33 -0.64
C ASP A 56 -0.79 -1.82 0.80
N GLY A 57 -1.01 -0.92 1.77
CA GLY A 57 -0.77 -1.17 3.20
C GLY A 57 0.61 -0.74 3.70
N SER A 58 1.50 -0.25 2.84
CA SER A 58 2.80 0.28 3.27
C SER A 58 2.73 1.69 3.89
N PHE A 59 1.73 2.49 3.54
CA PHE A 59 1.41 3.75 4.20
C PHE A 59 0.46 3.50 5.38
N ASP A 60 0.75 4.11 6.53
CA ASP A 60 -0.12 4.15 7.69
C ASP A 60 -0.37 5.62 8.00
N SER A 61 -1.64 6.05 8.02
CA SER A 61 -2.01 7.45 8.23
C SER A 61 -2.35 7.78 9.69
N TYR A 62 -2.72 6.78 10.49
CA TYR A 62 -3.30 6.99 11.81
C TYR A 62 -3.28 5.71 12.66
N ASN A 63 -2.81 5.85 13.90
CA ASN A 63 -2.95 4.86 14.95
C ASN A 63 -3.70 5.46 16.14
N GLY A 64 -4.85 4.87 16.50
CA GLY A 64 -5.69 5.41 17.58
C GLY A 64 -4.99 5.44 18.94
N GLY A 65 -5.27 6.49 19.70
CA GLY A 65 -4.66 6.73 21.02
C GLY A 65 -3.25 7.33 20.96
N LEU A 66 -2.74 7.66 19.78
CA LEU A 66 -1.49 8.38 19.59
C LEU A 66 -1.68 9.84 19.20
N PRO A 67 -0.65 10.68 19.41
CA PRO A 67 -0.56 11.96 18.73
C PRO A 67 -0.61 11.81 17.22
N SER A 68 -1.25 12.78 16.58
CA SER A 68 -1.27 12.90 15.12
C SER A 68 0.09 13.33 14.60
N GLU A 69 0.49 12.77 13.46
CA GLU A 69 1.68 13.18 12.74
C GLU A 69 1.37 14.36 11.82
N LYS A 70 2.41 15.07 11.38
CA LYS A 70 2.23 16.38 10.72
C LYS A 70 1.31 16.31 9.50
N GLY A 71 1.35 15.24 8.70
CA GLY A 71 0.42 15.08 7.57
C GLY A 71 -1.05 15.12 7.98
N LEU A 72 -1.40 14.29 8.98
CA LEU A 72 -2.76 14.15 9.48
C LEU A 72 -3.20 15.39 10.30
N GLU A 73 -2.27 16.01 11.04
CA GLU A 73 -2.53 17.25 11.78
C GLU A 73 -2.97 18.36 10.82
N ARG A 74 -2.25 18.55 9.71
CA ARG A 74 -2.49 19.68 8.78
C ARG A 74 -3.82 19.60 8.05
N ILE A 75 -4.31 18.39 7.77
CA ILE A 75 -5.66 18.24 7.21
C ILE A 75 -6.74 18.40 8.27
N ALA A 76 -6.49 17.97 9.52
CA ALA A 76 -7.45 18.10 10.62
C ALA A 76 -7.63 19.54 11.09
N GLU A 77 -6.55 20.31 11.19
CA GLU A 77 -6.56 21.67 11.73
C GLU A 77 -6.70 22.75 10.65
N ASP A 78 -5.90 22.63 9.58
CA ASP A 78 -5.80 23.68 8.56
C ASP A 78 -6.61 23.35 7.29
N GLY A 79 -7.08 22.11 7.13
CA GLY A 79 -7.64 21.61 5.87
C GLY A 79 -6.61 21.49 4.74
N ASN A 80 -5.32 21.51 5.05
CA ASN A 80 -4.24 21.45 4.06
C ASN A 80 -3.90 19.99 3.72
N THR A 81 -4.20 19.57 2.49
CA THR A 81 -4.02 18.20 2.01
C THR A 81 -2.61 17.91 1.46
N MET A 82 -1.78 18.93 1.27
CA MET A 82 -0.44 18.76 0.69
C MET A 82 0.48 17.89 1.58
N PRO A 83 0.58 18.12 2.92
CA PRO A 83 1.46 17.33 3.78
C PRO A 83 1.13 15.83 3.79
N ILE A 84 -0.15 15.45 3.94
CA ILE A 84 -0.55 14.04 3.92
C ILE A 84 -0.33 13.37 2.56
N SER A 85 -0.44 14.12 1.46
CA SER A 85 -0.10 13.62 0.12
C SER A 85 1.40 13.33 -0.01
N ILE A 86 2.25 14.17 0.57
CA ILE A 86 3.71 13.94 0.63
C ILE A 86 4.02 12.69 1.47
N ASP A 87 3.33 12.52 2.60
CA ASP A 87 3.52 11.36 3.49
C ASP A 87 3.10 10.04 2.82
N LEU A 88 2.00 10.04 2.05
CA LEU A 88 1.58 8.91 1.22
C LEU A 88 2.65 8.54 0.20
N LEU A 89 3.16 9.52 -0.56
CA LEU A 89 4.20 9.28 -1.58
C LEU A 89 5.52 8.78 -0.98
N ALA A 90 5.76 9.10 0.30
CA ALA A 90 6.92 8.63 1.05
C ALA A 90 6.71 7.29 1.77
N ASN A 91 5.53 6.66 1.65
CA ASN A 91 5.15 5.44 2.37
C ASN A 91 5.47 5.51 3.87
N LYS A 92 5.14 6.64 4.51
CA LYS A 92 5.39 6.78 5.95
C LYS A 92 4.55 5.77 6.73
N THR A 93 5.18 5.16 7.74
CA THR A 93 4.52 4.31 8.73
C THR A 93 4.62 4.97 10.10
N TYR A 94 3.49 5.10 10.78
CA TYR A 94 3.44 5.75 12.09
C TYR A 94 3.51 4.70 13.21
N VAL A 95 4.63 3.99 13.30
CA VAL A 95 4.87 2.96 14.33
C VAL A 95 5.06 3.64 15.70
N GLN A 96 4.21 3.30 16.68
CA GLN A 96 4.44 3.62 18.11
C GLN A 96 5.82 3.16 18.56
N GLY A 97 6.59 4.04 19.20
CA GLY A 97 7.67 3.55 20.06
C GLY A 97 8.78 4.49 20.50
N GLY A 98 8.81 5.76 20.10
CA GLY A 98 9.66 6.76 20.75
C GLY A 98 8.77 7.77 21.45
N MET A 99 8.82 7.86 22.78
CA MET A 99 8.27 9.04 23.46
C MET A 99 8.99 10.28 22.92
N SER A 100 8.45 10.93 21.90
CA SER A 100 8.87 12.29 21.55
C SER A 100 8.06 13.25 22.41
N GLY A 101 8.41 13.27 23.70
CA GLY A 101 8.04 14.33 24.63
C GLY A 101 8.90 15.59 24.42
N VAL A 102 9.37 15.84 23.20
CA VAL A 102 9.97 17.13 22.84
C VAL A 102 8.86 17.97 22.24
N PHE A 103 8.09 18.61 23.10
CA PHE A 103 7.45 19.87 22.73
C PHE A 103 8.61 20.84 22.46
N ASP A 104 8.83 21.21 21.21
CA ASP A 104 9.69 22.33 20.85
C ASP A 104 9.04 23.61 21.39
N PRO A 105 9.65 24.32 22.36
CA PRO A 105 9.07 25.52 22.94
C PRO A 105 9.62 26.80 22.27
N THR A 106 9.97 26.77 20.98
CA THR A 106 10.42 27.97 20.26
C THR A 106 9.48 28.41 19.14
#